data_AF-I6ZTJ0-F1
#
_entry.id   AF-I6ZTJ0-F1
#
_cell.length_a   1.000
_cell.length_b   1.000
_cell.length_c   1.000
_cell.angle_alpha   90.00
_cell.angle_beta   90.00
_cell.angle_gamma   90.00
#
_symmetry.space_group_name_H-M   'P 1'
#
loop_
_entity.id
_entity.type
_entity.pdbx_description
1 polymer ?
#
loop_
_entity_poly.entity_id
_entity_poly.type
_entity_poly.pdbx_seq_one_letter_code
_entity_poly.pdbx_strand_id
1 'polypeptide(L)'
;MNSDVLYEVIKYLDFPVRNRRIQEVQLSRNNSRRMMRLNRDLIEKKLSDRPQIIDLRTSNIYKEHGINFHRIHKKLSDVFHRRGSPPFPNVSATLAGTVKIMDFKLRRIILASRIGSKR
;
A
#
# COMPACT_ATOMS: atom_id res chain seq x y z
N MET A 1 12.95 -33.82 -21.66
CA MET A 1 13.06 -32.66 -22.58
C MET A 1 11.70 -32.04 -22.91
N ASN A 2 10.70 -32.77 -23.40
CA ASN A 2 9.41 -32.15 -23.79
C ASN A 2 8.58 -31.55 -22.64
N SER A 3 8.72 -32.06 -21.42
CA SER A 3 7.99 -31.59 -20.24
C SER A 3 8.41 -30.19 -19.77
N ASP A 4 9.68 -29.80 -19.96
CA ASP A 4 10.20 -28.50 -19.53
C ASP A 4 9.74 -27.36 -20.44
N VAL A 5 9.73 -27.60 -21.76
CA VAL A 5 9.22 -26.65 -22.75
C VAL A 5 7.72 -26.43 -22.55
N LEU A 6 6.96 -27.51 -22.34
CA LEU A 6 5.53 -27.43 -22.03
C LEU A 6 5.28 -26.63 -20.73
N TYR A 7 6.09 -26.83 -19.70
CA TYR A 7 5.96 -26.09 -18.44
C TYR A 7 6.18 -24.58 -18.60
N GLU A 8 7.22 -24.16 -19.32
CA GLU A 8 7.46 -22.73 -19.58
C GLU A 8 6.35 -22.09 -20.40
N VAL A 9 5.77 -22.79 -21.37
CA VAL A 9 4.63 -22.28 -22.14
C VAL A 9 3.37 -22.16 -21.29
N ILE A 10 3.08 -23.15 -20.44
CA ILE A 10 1.89 -23.16 -19.57
C ILE A 10 1.92 -22.01 -18.56
N LYS A 11 3.11 -21.63 -18.07
CA LYS A 11 3.29 -20.53 -17.10
C LYS A 11 2.65 -19.21 -17.54
N TYR A 12 2.56 -18.96 -18.85
CA TYR A 12 2.04 -17.72 -19.43
C TYR A 12 0.59 -17.83 -19.95
N LEU A 13 -0.07 -18.96 -19.74
CA LEU A 13 -1.46 -19.15 -20.15
C LEU A 13 -2.40 -18.85 -18.98
N ASP A 14 -3.12 -17.73 -19.07
CA ASP A 14 -4.13 -17.30 -18.08
C ASP A 14 -5.45 -18.13 -18.13
N PHE A 15 -5.53 -19.14 -19.00
CA PHE A 15 -6.74 -19.91 -19.24
C PHE A 15 -6.51 -21.42 -19.07
N PRO A 16 -7.53 -22.19 -18.66
CA PRO A 16 -7.42 -23.64 -18.57
C PRO A 16 -7.14 -24.24 -19.95
N VAL A 17 -6.01 -24.94 -20.07
CA VAL A 17 -5.59 -25.57 -21.32
C VAL A 17 -6.50 -26.77 -21.59
N ARG A 18 -7.22 -26.76 -22.73
CA ARG A 18 -8.19 -27.82 -23.11
C ARG A 18 -7.54 -29.14 -23.53
N ASN A 19 -6.21 -29.22 -23.57
CA ASN A 19 -5.48 -30.41 -23.98
C ASN A 19 -5.23 -31.33 -22.79
N ARG A 20 -5.80 -32.54 -22.84
CA ARG A 20 -5.72 -33.56 -21.79
C ARG A 20 -4.28 -33.92 -21.41
N ARG A 21 -3.37 -34.06 -22.38
CA ARG A 21 -1.95 -34.37 -22.10
C ARG A 21 -1.27 -33.23 -21.33
N ILE A 22 -1.65 -31.99 -21.62
CA ILE A 22 -1.10 -30.81 -20.95
C ILE A 22 -1.63 -30.73 -19.52
N GLN A 23 -2.91 -31.01 -19.30
CA GLN A 23 -3.51 -31.10 -17.97
C GLN A 23 -2.86 -32.21 -17.11
N GLU A 24 -2.64 -33.39 -17.68
CA GLU A 24 -1.95 -34.50 -17.01
C GLU A 24 -0.51 -34.13 -16.61
N VAL A 25 0.20 -33.42 -17.49
CA VAL A 25 1.56 -32.91 -17.20
C VAL A 25 1.51 -31.82 -16.13
N GLN A 26 0.56 -30.90 -16.18
CA GLN A 26 0.39 -29.83 -15.18
C GLN A 26 0.10 -30.40 -13.78
N LEU A 27 -0.73 -31.44 -13.70
CA LEU A 27 -1.10 -32.13 -12.44
C LEU A 27 -0.07 -33.18 -12.01
N SER A 28 0.96 -33.45 -12.81
CA SER A 28 1.97 -34.45 -12.49
C SER A 28 2.70 -34.12 -11.18
N ARG A 29 3.07 -35.17 -10.44
CA ARG A 29 3.76 -35.04 -9.14
C ARG A 29 5.05 -34.22 -9.23
N ASN A 30 5.77 -34.31 -10.34
CA ASN A 30 7.01 -33.58 -10.56
C ASN A 30 6.76 -32.08 -10.78
N ASN A 31 5.77 -31.71 -11.59
CA ASN A 31 5.41 -30.31 -11.80
C ASN A 31 4.80 -29.68 -10.55
N SER A 32 3.97 -30.41 -9.81
CA SER A 32 3.43 -29.95 -8.53
C SER A 32 4.55 -29.66 -7.51
N ARG A 33 5.56 -30.52 -7.42
CA ARG A 33 6.75 -30.27 -6.58
C ARG A 33 7.54 -29.04 -7.03
N ARG A 34 7.71 -28.84 -8.35
CA ARG A 34 8.41 -27.68 -8.90
C ARG A 34 7.65 -26.39 -8.65
N MET A 35 6.32 -26.41 -8.80
CA MET A 35 5.43 -25.29 -8.50
C MET A 35 5.47 -24.93 -7.02
N MET A 36 5.45 -25.92 -6.12
CA MET A 36 5.60 -25.68 -4.68
C MET A 36 6.94 -25.02 -4.34
N ARG A 37 8.05 -25.44 -4.97
CA ARG A 37 9.35 -24.79 -4.78
C ARG A 37 9.34 -23.34 -5.27
N LEU A 38 8.85 -23.10 -6.49
CA LEU A 38 8.74 -21.75 -7.03
C LEU A 38 7.86 -20.83 -6.16
N ASN A 39 6.73 -21.34 -5.67
CA ASN A 39 5.85 -20.59 -4.78
C ASN A 39 6.54 -20.29 -3.45
N ARG A 40 7.31 -21.24 -2.91
CA ARG A 40 8.11 -21.04 -1.70
C ARG A 40 9.16 -19.95 -1.91
N ASP A 41 9.93 -20.03 -2.98
CA ASP A 41 10.98 -19.05 -3.30
C ASP A 41 10.39 -17.64 -3.52
N LEU A 42 9.23 -17.56 -4.18
CA LEU A 42 8.50 -16.31 -4.38
C LEU A 42 8.04 -15.71 -3.04
N ILE A 43 7.46 -16.52 -2.17
CA ILE A 43 7.02 -16.07 -0.84
C ILE A 43 8.23 -15.62 -0.02
N GLU A 44 9.32 -16.38 -0.02
CA GLU A 44 10.54 -16.05 0.70
C GLU A 44 11.11 -14.70 0.23
N LYS A 45 11.19 -14.47 -1.09
CA LYS A 45 11.59 -13.19 -1.66
C LYS A 45 10.63 -12.05 -1.28
N LYS A 46 9.31 -12.28 -1.34
CA LYS A 46 8.33 -11.26 -0.94
C LYS A 46 8.41 -10.92 0.54
N LEU A 47 8.77 -11.88 1.39
CA LEU A 47 8.98 -11.67 2.81
C LEU A 47 10.30 -10.97 3.11
N SER A 48 11.38 -11.27 2.36
CA SER A 48 12.66 -10.57 2.49
C SER A 48 12.56 -9.11 2.07
N ASP A 49 11.78 -8.82 1.03
CA ASP A 49 11.57 -7.47 0.52
C ASP A 49 10.51 -6.69 1.33
N ARG A 50 9.94 -7.31 2.38
CA ARG A 50 8.87 -6.70 3.17
C ARG A 50 9.42 -5.55 4.02
N PRO A 51 8.86 -4.34 3.93
CA PRO A 51 9.27 -3.22 4.79
C PRO A 51 8.98 -3.54 6.26
N GLN A 52 9.87 -3.08 7.15
CA GLN A 52 9.70 -3.28 8.58
C GLN A 52 8.55 -2.43 9.11
N ILE A 53 7.98 -2.84 10.25
CA ILE A 53 6.90 -2.07 10.91
C ILE A 53 7.34 -0.62 11.22
N ILE A 54 8.64 -0.42 11.49
CA ILE A 54 9.24 0.89 11.76
C ILE A 54 9.20 1.76 10.49
N ASP A 55 9.59 1.21 9.33
CA ASP A 55 9.54 1.92 8.04
C ASP A 55 8.11 2.35 7.71
N LEU A 56 7.14 1.48 7.99
CA LEU A 56 5.72 1.78 7.78
C LEU A 56 5.19 2.87 8.73
N ARG A 57 5.69 2.95 9.97
CA ARG A 57 5.38 4.05 10.91
C ARG A 57 5.97 5.37 10.43
N THR A 58 7.24 5.36 10.04
CA THR A 58 7.94 6.55 9.52
C THR A 58 7.28 7.08 8.25
N SER A 59 6.84 6.18 7.38
CA SER A 59 6.10 6.50 6.15
C SER A 59 4.63 6.90 6.38
N ASN A 60 4.17 6.89 7.65
CA ASN A 60 2.80 7.19 8.05
C ASN A 60 1.73 6.27 7.44
N ILE A 61 2.14 5.06 7.02
CA ILE A 61 1.29 4.01 6.44
C ILE A 61 0.67 3.17 7.56
N TYR A 62 1.48 2.78 8.55
CA TYR A 62 1.01 2.07 9.74
C TYR A 62 0.82 3.04 10.90
N LYS A 63 -0.41 3.11 11.42
CA LYS A 63 -0.77 3.93 12.59
C LYS A 63 -1.35 3.02 13.66
N GLU A 64 -0.69 2.90 14.81
CA GLU A 64 -1.18 2.11 15.95
C GLU A 64 -2.52 2.65 16.49
N HIS A 65 -2.73 3.96 16.38
CA HIS A 65 -3.96 4.62 16.79
C HIS A 65 -4.46 5.52 15.66
N GLY A 66 -5.78 5.53 15.44
CA GLY A 66 -6.42 6.48 14.54
C GLY A 66 -6.09 7.92 14.94
N ILE A 67 -6.03 8.83 13.97
CA ILE A 67 -5.87 10.26 14.25
C ILE A 67 -7.09 10.71 15.06
N ASN A 68 -6.89 11.02 16.34
CA ASN A 68 -7.96 11.54 17.18
C ASN A 68 -8.18 13.03 16.88
N PHE A 69 -8.95 13.29 15.83
CA PHE A 69 -9.29 14.64 15.38
C PHE A 69 -9.98 15.45 16.48
N HIS A 70 -10.77 14.82 17.35
CA HIS A 70 -11.42 15.51 18.47
C HIS A 70 -10.41 16.09 19.46
N ARG A 71 -9.39 15.32 19.85
CA ARG A 71 -8.31 15.79 20.74
C ARG A 71 -7.48 16.90 20.08
N ILE A 72 -7.19 16.78 18.79
CA ILE A 72 -6.48 17.82 18.03
C ILE A 72 -7.30 19.10 17.98
N HIS A 73 -8.59 18.99 17.64
CA HIS A 73 -9.51 20.11 17.56
C HIS A 73 -9.64 20.81 18.92
N LYS A 74 -9.83 20.08 20.01
CA LYS A 74 -9.91 20.65 21.36
C LYS A 74 -8.63 21.42 21.73
N LYS A 75 -7.44 20.84 21.49
CA LYS A 75 -6.17 21.53 21.73
C LYS A 75 -6.01 22.79 20.88
N LEU A 76 -6.38 22.73 19.60
CA LEU A 76 -6.33 23.90 18.72
C LEU A 76 -7.30 24.98 19.21
N SER A 77 -8.55 24.61 19.51
CA SER A 77 -9.53 25.51 20.10
C SER A 77 -9.02 26.14 21.40
N ASP A 78 -8.43 25.38 22.32
CA ASP A 78 -7.86 25.92 23.56
C ASP A 78 -6.74 26.94 23.29
N VAL A 79 -5.88 26.67 22.31
CA VAL A 79 -4.81 27.60 21.88
C VAL A 79 -5.40 28.88 21.27
N PHE A 80 -6.43 28.75 20.44
CA PHE A 80 -7.13 29.89 19.84
C PHE A 80 -7.91 30.70 20.89
N HIS A 81 -8.56 30.06 21.87
CA HIS A 81 -9.25 30.77 22.96
C HIS A 81 -8.26 31.54 23.85
N ARG A 82 -7.07 30.98 24.12
CA ARG A 82 -6.03 31.64 24.93
C ARG A 82 -5.34 32.80 24.20
N ARG A 83 -5.21 32.74 22.88
CA ARG A 83 -4.49 33.77 22.09
C ARG A 83 -5.43 34.74 21.36
N GLY A 84 -6.75 34.51 21.36
CA GLY A 84 -7.72 35.27 20.58
C GLY A 84 -7.95 34.72 19.17
N SER A 85 -9.01 35.19 18.52
CA SER A 85 -9.35 34.86 17.12
C SER A 85 -8.26 35.39 16.17
N PRO A 86 -7.88 34.61 15.12
CA PRO A 86 -7.01 35.12 14.07
C PRO A 86 -7.55 36.43 13.48
N PRO A 87 -6.67 37.36 13.04
CA PRO A 87 -5.28 37.11 12.70
C PRO A 87 -4.33 37.36 13.88
N PHE A 88 -3.45 36.40 14.17
CA PHE A 88 -2.25 36.72 14.96
C PHE A 88 -1.41 37.66 14.09
N PRO A 89 -1.05 38.88 14.56
CA PRO A 89 -0.45 39.89 13.71
C PRO A 89 0.95 39.54 13.18
N ASN A 90 1.51 38.37 13.54
CA ASN A 90 2.74 37.83 12.96
C ASN A 90 2.68 36.29 12.92
N VAL A 91 1.94 35.71 11.98
CA VAL A 91 2.12 34.28 11.67
C VAL A 91 3.47 34.16 10.97
N SER A 92 4.46 33.53 11.61
CA SER A 92 5.79 33.38 11.00
C SER A 92 5.64 32.78 9.60
N ALA A 93 6.40 33.29 8.63
CA ALA A 93 6.33 32.83 7.23
C ALA A 93 6.47 31.30 7.12
N THR A 94 7.24 30.71 8.03
CA THR A 94 7.38 29.25 8.20
C THR A 94 6.08 28.55 8.57
N LEU A 95 5.27 29.09 9.50
CA LEU A 95 3.98 28.51 9.87
C LEU A 95 2.97 28.64 8.72
N ALA A 96 2.93 29.78 8.04
CA ALA A 96 2.08 29.98 6.87
C ALA A 96 2.45 29.03 5.71
N GLY A 97 3.76 28.83 5.47
CA GLY A 97 4.26 27.84 4.52
C GLY A 97 3.86 26.41 4.89
N THR A 98 3.97 26.06 6.17
CA THR A 98 3.63 24.72 6.68
C THR A 98 2.13 24.44 6.52
N VAL A 99 1.28 25.42 6.84
CA VAL A 99 -0.18 25.32 6.67
C VAL A 99 -0.57 25.18 5.20
N LYS A 100 0.06 25.92 4.28
CA LYS A 100 -0.15 25.76 2.83
C LYS A 100 0.22 24.36 2.34
N ILE A 101 1.36 23.83 2.79
CA ILE A 101 1.79 22.47 2.43
C ILE A 101 0.81 21.42 2.98
N MET A 102 0.31 21.61 4.20
CA MET A 102 -0.71 20.74 4.79
C MET A 102 -2.02 20.79 4.02
N ASP A 103 -2.52 21.98 3.65
CA ASP A 103 -3.76 22.13 2.85
C ASP A 103 -3.62 21.44 1.50
N PHE A 104 -2.48 21.60 0.83
CA PHE A 104 -2.21 20.93 -0.43
C PHE A 104 -2.22 19.39 -0.30
N LYS A 105 -1.55 18.86 0.73
CA LYS A 105 -1.54 17.40 0.99
C LYS A 105 -2.95 16.87 1.29
N LEU A 106 -3.74 17.62 2.06
CA LEU A 106 -5.11 17.26 2.41
C LEU A 106 -6.02 17.20 1.16
N ARG A 107 -5.95 18.22 0.30
CA ARG A 107 -6.67 18.24 -0.98
C ARG A 107 -6.29 17.08 -1.88
N ARG A 108 -5.00 16.73 -1.92
CA ARG A 108 -4.51 15.59 -2.72
C ARG A 108 -5.08 14.26 -2.24
N ILE A 109 -5.19 14.06 -0.92
CA ILE A 109 -5.81 12.87 -0.32
C ILE A 109 -7.31 12.81 -0.66
N ILE A 110 -8.03 13.94 -0.55
CA ILE A 110 -9.46 14.03 -0.89
C ILE A 110 -9.72 13.76 -2.38
N LEU A 111 -8.85 14.26 -3.27
CA LEU A 111 -8.94 13.97 -4.70
C LEU A 111 -8.68 12.50 -4.99
N ALA A 112 -7.65 11.90 -4.39
CA ALA A 112 -7.35 10.49 -4.54
C ALA A 112 -8.51 9.60 -4.04
N SER A 113 -9.15 9.94 -2.92
CA SER A 113 -10.32 9.20 -2.42
C SER A 113 -11.53 9.33 -3.34
N ARG A 114 -11.78 10.50 -3.93
CA ARG A 114 -12.87 10.71 -4.90
C ARG A 114 -12.66 9.99 -6.23
N ILE A 115 -11.41 9.89 -6.69
CA ILE A 115 -11.07 9.16 -7.92
C ILE A 115 -11.15 7.65 -7.68
N GLY A 116 -10.69 7.16 -6.53
CA GLY A 116 -10.77 5.74 -6.16
C GLY A 116 -12.18 5.24 -5.83
N SER A 117 -13.11 6.13 -5.47
CA SER A 117 -14.50 5.78 -5.17
C SER A 117 -15.41 5.67 -6.40
N LYS A 118 -14.88 5.91 -7.62
CA LYS A 118 -15.58 5.62 -8.88
C LYS A 118 -15.22 4.21 -9.39
N ARG A 119 -15.67 3.19 -8.68
CA ARG A 119 -15.86 1.83 -9.19
C ARG A 119 -17.06 1.22 -8.49
#